data_AF-A0A3B0TPY3-F1
#
_entry.id   AF-A0A3B0TPY3-F1
#
_cell.length_a   1.000
_cell.length_b   1.000
_cell.length_c   1.000
_cell.angle_alpha   90.00
_cell.angle_beta   90.00
_cell.angle_gamma   90.00
#
_symmetry.space_group_name_H-M   'P 1'
#
loop_
_entity.id
_entity.type
_entity.pdbx_description
1 polymer ?
#
loop_
_entity_poly.entity_id
_entity_poly.type
_entity_poly.pdbx_seq_one_letter_code
_entity_poly.pdbx_strand_id
1 'polypeptide(L)'
;GNGIATIDLGDGSYPYTVSAGGYGDETGAVVVTGAPQTVNVTMAVATGINNIAKNPFKIYPNPAKGIIHIDLQEATKYHRLRITDMAGTVIFSQSVLRNKMVLDISKFSAGTYLIMLQNDNEIHIERLVVF
;
A
#
# COMPACT_ATOMS: atom_id res chain seq x y z
N GLY A 1 13.64 -21.29 -7.64
CA GLY A 1 13.72 -22.75 -7.85
C GLY A 1 13.17 -23.05 -9.22
N ASN A 2 13.61 -24.12 -9.87
CA ASN A 2 13.05 -24.54 -11.15
C ASN A 2 11.95 -25.58 -10.88
N GLY A 3 10.79 -25.43 -11.52
CA GLY A 3 9.68 -26.38 -11.48
C GLY A 3 9.27 -26.76 -12.91
N ILE A 4 8.88 -28.01 -13.11
CA ILE A 4 8.36 -28.50 -14.39
C ILE A 4 6.99 -29.11 -14.12
N ALA A 5 5.99 -28.68 -14.89
CA ALA A 5 4.67 -29.28 -14.95
C ALA A 5 4.41 -29.76 -16.37
N THR A 6 3.71 -30.87 -16.53
CA THR A 6 3.38 -31.47 -17.83
C THR A 6 1.92 -31.87 -17.84
N ILE A 7 1.25 -31.63 -18.97
CA ILE A 7 -0.15 -31.97 -19.20
C ILE A 7 -0.33 -32.39 -20.67
N ASP A 8 -1.08 -33.47 -20.89
CA ASP A 8 -1.42 -33.93 -22.24
C ASP A 8 -2.73 -33.28 -22.68
N LEU A 9 -2.67 -32.53 -23.79
CA LEU A 9 -3.80 -31.79 -24.36
C LEU A 9 -3.94 -32.14 -25.84
N GLY A 10 -5.18 -32.16 -26.32
CA GLY A 10 -5.45 -32.21 -27.77
C GLY A 10 -5.18 -30.86 -28.44
N ASP A 11 -5.34 -30.83 -29.76
CA ASP A 11 -5.20 -29.59 -30.51
C ASP A 11 -6.23 -28.55 -30.06
N GLY A 12 -5.76 -27.36 -29.70
CA GLY A 12 -6.60 -26.32 -29.11
C GLY A 12 -5.82 -25.14 -28.53
N SER A 13 -6.54 -24.11 -28.10
CA SER A 13 -5.99 -22.95 -27.40
C SER A 13 -6.40 -22.98 -25.93
N TYR A 14 -5.42 -22.96 -25.04
CA TYR A 14 -5.62 -23.16 -23.61
C TYR A 14 -5.01 -21.99 -22.82
N PRO A 15 -5.81 -21.22 -22.07
CA PRO A 15 -5.28 -20.28 -21.11
C PRO A 15 -4.66 -21.04 -19.93
N TYR A 16 -3.61 -20.47 -19.34
CA TYR A 16 -2.97 -21.01 -18.15
C TYR A 16 -2.65 -19.90 -17.15
N THR A 17 -2.54 -20.31 -15.88
CA THR A 17 -2.01 -19.50 -14.78
C THR A 17 -0.94 -20.29 -14.06
N VAL A 18 0.21 -19.68 -13.79
CA VAL A 18 1.29 -20.26 -12.98
C VAL A 18 1.35 -19.52 -11.66
N SER A 19 1.24 -20.25 -10.55
CA SER A 19 1.31 -19.72 -9.19
C SER A 19 2.36 -20.45 -8.35
N ALA A 20 3.09 -19.71 -7.53
CA ALA A 20 4.09 -20.24 -6.61
C ALA A 20 4.17 -19.34 -5.38
N GLY A 21 4.20 -19.93 -4.18
CA GLY A 21 4.27 -19.16 -2.93
C GLY A 21 5.48 -18.21 -2.92
N GLY A 22 5.21 -16.92 -2.68
CA GLY A 22 6.24 -15.86 -2.70
C GLY A 22 6.52 -15.25 -4.08
N TYR A 23 5.80 -15.64 -5.12
CA TYR A 23 5.90 -15.10 -6.49
C TYR A 23 4.55 -14.53 -6.95
N GLY A 24 4.57 -13.58 -7.87
CA GLY A 24 3.36 -13.08 -8.52
C GLY A 24 2.82 -14.12 -9.51
N ASP A 25 1.49 -14.22 -9.62
CA ASP A 25 0.88 -15.11 -10.61
C ASP A 25 1.16 -14.62 -12.03
N GLU A 26 1.52 -15.55 -12.91
CA GLU A 26 1.74 -15.27 -14.33
C GLU A 26 0.66 -15.97 -15.16
N THR A 27 0.03 -15.22 -16.07
CA THR A 27 -1.03 -15.75 -16.95
C THR A 27 -0.62 -15.70 -18.41
N GLY A 28 -1.13 -16.64 -19.20
CA GLY A 28 -0.88 -16.68 -20.64
C GLY A 28 -1.80 -17.65 -21.35
N ALA A 29 -1.51 -17.92 -22.62
CA ALA A 29 -2.20 -18.93 -23.40
C ALA A 29 -1.20 -19.71 -24.25
N VAL A 30 -1.46 -21.00 -24.43
CA VAL A 30 -0.70 -21.88 -25.32
C VAL A 30 -1.62 -22.44 -26.38
N VAL A 31 -1.14 -22.50 -27.62
CA VAL A 31 -1.84 -23.15 -28.73
C VAL A 31 -1.10 -24.46 -29.03
N VAL A 32 -1.80 -25.57 -28.94
CA VAL A 32 -1.32 -26.91 -29.26
C VAL A 32 -1.82 -27.29 -30.65
N THR A 33 -0.90 -27.66 -31.55
CA THR A 33 -1.21 -28.10 -32.92
C THR A 33 -0.29 -29.22 -33.36
N GLY A 34 -0.75 -30.46 -33.24
CA GLY A 34 -0.12 -31.67 -33.77
C GLY A 34 1.23 -32.07 -33.15
N ALA A 35 1.78 -31.28 -32.22
CA ALA A 35 3.05 -31.55 -31.55
C ALA A 35 3.13 -30.92 -30.14
N PRO A 36 3.94 -31.49 -29.22
CA PRO A 36 4.14 -30.94 -27.89
C PRO A 36 4.69 -29.51 -27.90
N GLN A 37 4.21 -28.69 -26.98
CA GLN A 37 4.65 -27.30 -26.79
C GLN A 37 5.31 -27.12 -25.43
N THR A 38 6.39 -26.35 -25.38
CA THR A 38 7.05 -25.94 -24.12
C THR A 38 6.86 -24.44 -23.93
N VAL A 39 6.33 -24.06 -22.76
CA VAL A 39 6.14 -22.66 -22.38
C VAL A 39 7.06 -22.33 -21.21
N ASN A 40 8.02 -21.42 -21.44
CA ASN A 40 8.89 -20.93 -20.39
C ASN A 40 8.24 -19.72 -19.70
N VAL A 41 7.99 -19.84 -18.39
CA VAL A 41 7.41 -18.77 -17.58
C VAL A 41 8.44 -18.32 -16.55
N THR A 42 8.78 -17.03 -16.59
CA THR A 42 9.67 -16.40 -15.60
C THR A 42 8.80 -15.65 -14.60
N MET A 43 8.77 -16.08 -13.34
CA MET A 43 7.98 -15.45 -12.30
C MET A 43 8.80 -14.38 -11.56
N ALA A 44 8.21 -13.21 -11.35
CA ALA A 44 8.76 -12.21 -10.45
C ALA A 44 8.42 -12.54 -8.99
N VAL A 45 9.36 -12.29 -8.07
CA VAL A 45 9.07 -12.38 -6.63
C VAL A 45 7.91 -11.44 -6.33
N ALA A 46 6.88 -11.96 -5.66
CA ALA A 46 5.81 -11.14 -5.12
C ALA A 46 6.40 -10.38 -3.95
N THR A 47 7.07 -9.27 -4.24
CA THR A 47 7.24 -8.25 -3.23
C THR A 47 5.84 -7.76 -2.93
N GLY A 48 5.37 -7.91 -1.68
CA GLY A 48 4.06 -7.44 -1.24
C GLY A 48 3.90 -5.91 -1.28
N ILE A 49 4.62 -5.24 -2.18
CA ILE A 49 4.65 -3.81 -2.42
C ILE A 49 4.06 -3.59 -3.82
N ASN A 50 2.81 -4.02 -4.01
CA ASN A 50 2.01 -3.50 -5.11
C ASN A 50 1.60 -2.07 -4.73
N ASN A 51 2.24 -1.11 -5.39
CA ASN A 51 2.24 0.33 -5.12
C ASN A 51 2.95 0.73 -3.83
N ILE A 52 4.17 1.25 -3.95
CA ILE A 52 4.59 2.35 -3.09
C ILE A 52 3.63 3.50 -3.44
N ALA A 53 2.47 3.53 -2.81
CA ALA A 53 1.60 4.68 -2.87
C ALA A 53 2.46 5.85 -2.37
N LYS A 54 2.84 6.73 -3.30
CA LYS A 54 3.66 7.89 -3.00
C LYS A 54 2.99 8.60 -1.84
N ASN A 55 3.63 8.64 -0.68
CA ASN A 55 3.01 9.14 0.55
C ASN A 55 2.36 10.50 0.26
N PRO A 56 1.01 10.60 0.36
CA PRO A 56 0.28 11.76 -0.12
C PRO A 56 0.43 12.97 0.81
N PHE A 57 1.11 12.83 1.96
CA PHE A 57 1.27 13.91 2.91
C PHE A 57 2.58 13.83 3.69
N LYS A 58 3.11 14.98 4.10
CA LYS A 58 4.32 15.09 4.93
C LYS A 58 3.97 15.73 6.26
N ILE A 59 4.63 15.29 7.32
CA ILE A 59 4.49 15.86 8.66
C ILE A 59 5.86 16.35 9.11
N TYR A 60 5.94 17.58 9.59
CA TYR A 60 7.18 18.14 10.13
C TYR A 60 6.92 19.19 11.22
N PRO A 61 7.83 19.33 12.21
CA PRO A 61 8.96 18.43 12.44
C PRO A 61 8.49 17.05 12.93
N ASN A 62 9.31 16.04 12.72
CA ASN A 62 9.17 14.73 13.35
C ASN A 62 10.56 14.24 13.74
N PRO A 63 10.88 14.10 15.04
CA PRO A 63 10.02 14.30 16.21
C PRO A 63 9.53 15.75 16.44
N ALA A 64 8.48 15.92 17.27
CA ALA A 64 7.85 17.20 17.59
C ALA A 64 7.59 17.39 19.10
N LYS A 65 7.41 18.64 19.52
CA LYS A 65 7.10 19.02 20.93
C LYS A 65 5.92 20.00 21.05
N GLY A 66 5.43 20.55 19.95
CA GLY A 66 4.46 21.65 19.98
C GLY A 66 3.69 21.76 18.69
N ILE A 67 4.13 22.61 17.77
CA ILE A 67 3.42 22.79 16.50
C ILE A 67 3.95 21.82 15.47
N ILE A 68 3.05 21.14 14.76
CA ILE A 68 3.35 20.37 13.55
C ILE A 68 2.65 20.97 12.34
N HIS A 69 3.31 20.82 11.19
CA HIS A 69 2.79 21.13 9.88
C HIS A 69 2.49 19.83 9.15
N ILE A 70 1.32 19.79 8.51
CA ILE A 70 0.88 18.67 7.70
C ILE A 70 0.62 19.20 6.28
N ASP A 71 1.43 18.74 5.33
CA ASP A 71 1.38 19.15 3.93
C ASP A 71 0.90 17.99 3.06
N LEU A 72 -0.32 18.08 2.56
CA LEU A 72 -0.95 17.14 1.64
C LEU A 72 -0.68 17.55 0.19
N GLN A 73 -0.46 16.57 -0.68
CA GLN A 73 -0.35 16.80 -2.13
C GLN A 73 -1.69 17.27 -2.72
N GLU A 74 -2.80 16.64 -2.31
CA GLU A 74 -4.15 16.93 -2.82
C GLU A 74 -5.22 16.66 -1.76
N ALA A 75 -5.65 17.70 -1.03
CA ALA A 75 -6.60 17.58 0.08
C ALA A 75 -7.99 17.12 -0.36
N THR A 76 -8.42 17.46 -1.57
CA THR A 76 -9.75 17.10 -2.11
C THR A 76 -9.96 15.59 -2.26
N LYS A 77 -8.89 14.80 -2.28
CA LYS A 77 -8.95 13.33 -2.32
C LYS A 77 -9.26 12.69 -0.98
N TYR A 78 -9.18 13.44 0.11
CA TYR A 78 -9.29 12.91 1.48
C TYR A 78 -10.37 13.65 2.23
N HIS A 79 -11.15 12.92 3.04
CA HIS A 79 -12.27 13.52 3.78
C HIS A 79 -11.96 13.65 5.27
N ARG A 80 -10.97 12.92 5.82
CA ARG A 80 -10.70 12.92 7.26
C ARG A 80 -9.23 12.69 7.59
N LEU A 81 -8.76 13.42 8.59
CA LEU A 81 -7.47 13.24 9.25
C LEU A 81 -7.71 12.88 10.72
N ARG A 82 -7.01 11.86 11.21
CA ARG A 82 -7.05 11.40 12.61
C ARG A 82 -5.65 11.28 13.18
N ILE A 83 -5.52 11.48 14.48
CA ILE A 83 -4.33 11.10 15.24
C ILE A 83 -4.75 10.13 16.32
N THR A 84 -4.04 9.01 16.38
CA THR A 84 -4.30 7.94 17.36
C THR A 84 -3.06 7.62 18.16
N ASP A 85 -3.23 7.17 19.40
CA ASP A 85 -2.15 6.53 20.15
C ASP A 85 -1.88 5.10 19.63
N MET A 86 -0.88 4.43 20.19
CA MET A 86 -0.54 3.05 19.81
C MET A 86 -1.60 1.99 20.20
N ALA A 87 -2.55 2.33 21.07
CA ALA A 87 -3.69 1.48 21.42
C ALA A 87 -4.88 1.69 20.45
N GLY A 88 -4.77 2.62 19.51
CA GLY A 88 -5.83 2.98 18.55
C GLY A 88 -6.84 4.00 19.09
N THR A 89 -6.61 4.57 20.27
CA THR A 89 -7.47 5.62 20.83
C THR A 89 -7.34 6.89 19.98
N VAL A 90 -8.46 7.44 19.51
CA VAL A 90 -8.47 8.69 18.74
C VAL A 90 -8.25 9.87 19.68
N ILE A 91 -7.13 10.56 19.51
CA ILE A 91 -6.74 11.76 20.26
C ILE A 91 -7.21 13.02 19.54
N PHE A 92 -7.21 12.99 18.21
CA PHE A 92 -7.62 14.11 17.38
C PHE A 92 -8.31 13.61 16.10
N SER A 93 -9.32 14.35 15.63
CA SER A 93 -10.00 14.06 14.38
C SER A 93 -10.59 15.33 13.78
N GLN A 94 -10.39 15.53 12.48
CA GLN A 94 -11.02 16.62 11.74
C GLN A 94 -11.28 16.25 10.27
N SER A 95 -12.18 16.99 9.62
CA SER A 95 -12.30 16.96 8.17
C SER A 95 -11.08 17.62 7.51
N VAL A 96 -10.74 17.13 6.32
CA VAL A 96 -9.66 17.68 5.50
C VAL A 96 -10.24 18.74 4.58
N LEU A 97 -9.77 19.99 4.71
CA LEU A 97 -10.33 21.14 3.97
C LEU A 97 -9.30 21.87 3.12
N ARG A 98 -8.01 21.60 3.33
CA ARG A 98 -6.90 22.34 2.71
C ARG A 98 -5.63 21.51 2.67
N ASN A 99 -4.76 21.81 1.70
CA ASN A 99 -3.49 21.10 1.50
C ASN A 99 -2.49 21.33 2.64
N LYS A 100 -2.57 22.45 3.35
CA LYS A 100 -1.65 22.78 4.45
C LYS A 100 -2.41 22.96 5.75
N MET A 101 -2.01 22.20 6.76
CA MET A 101 -2.61 22.25 8.08
C MET A 101 -1.54 22.47 9.13
N VAL A 102 -1.91 23.17 10.19
CA VAL A 102 -1.07 23.44 11.36
C VAL A 102 -1.84 22.95 12.57
N LEU A 103 -1.20 22.11 13.38
CA LEU A 103 -1.78 21.56 14.59
C LEU A 103 -0.86 21.81 15.77
N ASP A 104 -1.44 22.31 16.86
CA ASP A 104 -0.78 22.39 18.16
C ASP A 104 -1.00 21.09 18.93
N ILE A 105 0.08 20.33 19.11
CA ILE A 105 0.14 19.09 19.87
C ILE A 105 0.83 19.28 21.23
N SER A 106 1.03 20.52 21.71
CA SER A 106 1.69 20.80 22.99
C SER A 106 1.01 20.17 24.22
N LYS A 107 -0.25 19.77 24.08
CA LYS A 107 -1.03 19.08 25.11
C LYS A 107 -0.97 17.55 25.00
N PHE A 108 -0.32 17.01 23.98
CA PHE A 108 -0.20 15.56 23.80
C PHE A 108 0.90 15.06 24.75
N SER A 109 0.69 13.88 25.33
CA SER A 109 1.72 13.24 26.14
C SER A 109 2.90 12.82 25.25
N ALA A 110 4.10 12.74 25.84
CA ALA A 110 5.25 12.18 25.15
C ALA A 110 4.97 10.72 24.75
N GLY A 111 5.26 10.36 23.50
CA GLY A 111 4.90 9.05 22.96
C GLY A 111 4.96 8.97 21.44
N THR A 112 4.54 7.82 20.93
CA THR A 112 4.36 7.58 19.49
C THR A 112 2.89 7.62 19.14
N TYR A 113 2.57 8.32 18.05
CA TYR A 113 1.23 8.47 17.51
C TYR A 113 1.20 8.08 16.04
N LEU A 114 0.03 7.67 15.56
CA LEU A 114 -0.24 7.43 14.14
C LEU A 114 -1.16 8.52 13.60
N ILE A 115 -0.70 9.24 12.58
CA ILE A 115 -1.51 10.17 11.81
C ILE A 115 -2.08 9.42 10.61
N MET A 116 -3.40 9.39 10.53
CA MET A 116 -4.14 8.67 9.50
C MET A 116 -4.87 9.66 8.61
N LEU A 117 -4.63 9.58 7.30
CA LEU A 117 -5.30 10.36 6.27
C LEU A 117 -6.15 9.40 5.42
N GLN A 118 -7.47 9.59 5.40
CA GLN A 118 -8.39 8.60 4.83
C GLN A 118 -9.36 9.20 3.81
N ASN A 119 -9.67 8.37 2.83
CA ASN A 119 -10.82 8.52 1.93
C ASN A 119 -11.65 7.22 1.93
N ASP A 120 -12.61 7.10 1.02
CA ASP A 120 -13.52 5.95 0.97
C ASP A 120 -12.82 4.63 0.57
N ASN A 121 -11.66 4.72 -0.09
CA ASN A 121 -10.95 3.57 -0.67
C ASN A 121 -9.65 3.21 0.07
N GLU A 122 -8.99 4.18 0.69
CA GLU A 122 -7.66 4.01 1.25
C GLU A 122 -7.43 4.82 2.53
N ILE A 123 -6.50 4.31 3.35
CA ILE A 123 -5.99 4.98 4.55
C ILE A 123 -4.47 5.03 4.44
N HIS A 124 -3.92 6.24 4.46
CA HIS A 124 -2.47 6.48 4.56
C HIS A 124 -2.11 6.74 6.01
N ILE A 125 -1.00 6.15 6.46
CA ILE A 125 -0.58 6.19 7.86
C ILE A 125 0.85 6.69 7.94
N GLU A 126 1.09 7.68 8.80
CA GLU A 126 2.41 8.19 9.11
C GLU A 126 2.65 8.20 10.62
N ARG A 127 3.89 7.92 11.02
CA ARG A 127 4.28 7.85 12.44
C ARG A 127 4.80 9.20 12.92
N LEU A 128 4.28 9.70 14.03
CA LEU A 128 4.74 10.92 14.69
C LEU A 128 5.30 10.61 16.07
N VAL A 129 6.49 11.13 16.38
CA VAL A 129 7.08 11.07 17.72
C VAL A 129 6.88 12.40 18.43
N VAL A 130 6.36 12.35 19.66
CA VAL A 130 6.12 13.52 20.52
C VAL A 130 6.97 13.40 21.79
N PHE A 131 7.56 14.51 22.23
CA PHE A 131 8.41 14.60 23.44
C PHE A 131 7.92 15.66 24.42
#